data_AF-A0A2G8TD41-F1
#
_entry.id   AF-A0A2G8TD41-F1
#
_cell.length_a   1.000
_cell.length_b   1.000
_cell.length_c   1.000
_cell.angle_alpha   90.00
_cell.angle_beta   90.00
_cell.angle_gamma   90.00
#
_symmetry.space_group_name_H-M   'P 1'
#
loop_
_entity.id
_entity.type
_entity.pdbx_description
1 polymer ?
#
loop_
_entity_poly.entity_id
_entity_poly.type
_entity_poly.pdbx_seq_one_letter_code
_entity_poly.pdbx_strand_id
1 'polypeptide(L)'
;MSGLTGLAKNLLGLVVSRVELAAIELTEVRNHAIELVALFAGAVLAVWFAVLYGTAMVVALAWDTMGWKILLVMFAVFLVITAILVFKGLAMLKQGKLAFPETMKELKNDRDMLL
;
A
#
# COMPACT_ATOMS: atom_id res chain seq x y z
N MET A 1 52.64 19.94 7.90
CA MET A 1 51.24 20.26 7.53
C MET A 1 50.64 19.26 6.52
N SER A 2 51.04 17.98 6.53
CA SER A 2 50.58 16.97 5.55
C SER A 2 49.48 16.02 6.06
N GLY A 3 49.35 15.85 7.38
CA GLY A 3 48.39 14.90 7.96
C GLY A 3 46.93 15.34 7.79
N LEU A 4 46.62 16.63 7.99
CA LEU A 4 45.24 17.15 7.96
C LEU A 4 44.58 16.99 6.58
N THR A 5 45.33 17.20 5.51
CA THR A 5 44.85 17.05 4.13
C THR A 5 44.59 15.57 3.77
N GLY A 6 45.41 14.64 4.30
CA GLY A 6 45.20 13.21 4.13
C GLY A 6 43.97 12.69 4.87
N LEU A 7 43.72 13.18 6.08
CA LEU A 7 42.51 12.85 6.85
C LEU A 7 41.24 13.40 6.18
N ALA A 8 41.29 14.65 5.70
CA ALA A 8 40.19 15.23 4.94
C ALA A 8 39.85 14.42 3.67
N LYS A 9 40.88 13.98 2.93
CA LYS A 9 40.70 13.16 1.73
C LYS A 9 40.11 11.79 2.03
N ASN A 10 40.55 11.15 3.11
CA ASN A 10 39.99 9.87 3.55
C ASN A 10 38.55 10.00 4.04
N LEU A 11 38.22 11.03 4.81
CA LEU A 11 36.85 11.29 5.26
C LEU A 11 35.91 11.55 4.09
N LEU A 12 36.33 12.36 3.11
CA LEU A 12 35.56 12.60 1.90
C LEU A 12 35.36 11.31 1.09
N GLY A 13 36.40 10.48 0.93
CA GLY A 13 36.28 9.19 0.26
C GLY A 13 35.31 8.24 0.96
N LEU A 14 35.28 8.25 2.30
CA LEU A 14 34.38 7.42 3.11
C LEU A 14 32.93 7.88 3.00
N VAL A 15 32.68 9.20 2.99
CA VAL A 15 31.35 9.78 2.79
C VAL A 15 30.84 9.49 1.38
N VAL A 16 31.68 9.66 0.35
CA VAL A 16 31.32 9.34 -1.04
C VAL A 16 30.94 7.87 -1.18
N SER A 17 31.75 6.96 -0.63
CA SER A 17 31.46 5.52 -0.67
C SER A 17 30.15 5.15 0.03
N ARG A 18 29.81 5.79 1.17
CA ARG A 18 28.53 5.60 1.86
C ARG A 18 27.35 6.11 1.02
N VAL A 19 27.51 7.24 0.34
CA VAL A 19 26.48 7.80 -0.55
C VAL A 19 26.28 6.93 -1.78
N GLU A 20 27.36 6.40 -2.38
CA GLU A 20 27.28 5.46 -3.49
C GLU A 20 26.56 4.17 -3.09
N LEU A 21 26.90 3.60 -1.93
CA LEU A 21 26.21 2.43 -1.37
C LEU A 21 24.72 2.73 -1.12
N ALA A 22 24.39 3.84 -0.47
CA ALA A 22 23.00 4.21 -0.20
C ALA A 22 22.20 4.45 -1.49
N ALA A 23 22.83 5.01 -2.53
CA ALA A 23 22.19 5.22 -3.83
C ALA A 23 21.92 3.89 -4.56
N ILE A 24 22.82 2.92 -4.45
CA ILE A 24 22.63 1.56 -4.99
C ILE A 24 21.51 0.84 -4.25
N GLU A 25 21.54 0.84 -2.92
CA GLU A 25 20.50 0.22 -2.08
C GLU A 25 19.12 0.83 -2.34
N LEU A 26 19.02 2.17 -2.47
CA LEU A 26 17.78 2.84 -2.84
C LEU A 26 17.26 2.41 -4.22
N THR A 27 18.16 2.25 -5.18
CA THR A 27 17.79 1.80 -6.54
C THR A 27 17.30 0.36 -6.52
N GLU A 28 17.93 -0.50 -5.75
CA GLU A 28 17.53 -1.90 -5.56
C GLU A 28 16.18 -2.01 -4.84
N VAL A 29 15.97 -1.28 -3.75
CA VAL A 29 14.68 -1.21 -3.05
C VAL A 29 13.58 -0.68 -3.98
N ARG A 30 13.86 0.35 -4.79
CA ARG A 30 12.93 0.85 -5.80
C ARG A 30 12.56 -0.22 -6.82
N ASN A 31 13.54 -0.99 -7.32
CA ASN A 31 13.29 -2.02 -8.32
C ASN A 31 12.40 -3.14 -7.75
N HIS A 32 12.71 -3.62 -6.55
CA HIS A 32 11.87 -4.58 -5.84
C HIS A 32 10.47 -4.02 -5.53
N ALA A 33 10.37 -2.73 -5.17
CA ALA A 33 9.07 -2.09 -4.96
C ALA A 33 8.25 -2.02 -6.25
N ILE A 34 8.87 -1.71 -7.40
CA ILE A 34 8.20 -1.73 -8.71
C ILE A 34 7.72 -3.14 -9.06
N GLU A 35 8.54 -4.16 -8.83
CA GLU A 35 8.16 -5.56 -9.03
C GLU A 35 6.99 -5.98 -8.14
N LEU A 36 7.04 -5.64 -6.85
CA LEU A 36 5.94 -5.88 -5.90
C LEU A 36 4.65 -5.16 -6.33
N VAL A 37 4.75 -3.90 -6.76
CA VAL A 37 3.59 -3.14 -7.26
C VAL A 37 3.02 -3.79 -8.52
N ALA A 38 3.87 -4.23 -9.45
CA ALA A 38 3.42 -4.92 -10.66
C ALA A 38 2.73 -6.25 -10.33
N LEU A 39 3.30 -7.05 -9.43
CA LEU A 39 2.72 -8.31 -8.96
C LEU A 39 1.38 -8.05 -8.26
N PHE A 40 1.31 -7.06 -7.38
CA PHE A 40 0.08 -6.70 -6.68
C PHE A 40 -0.99 -6.18 -7.64
N ALA A 41 -0.63 -5.35 -8.61
CA ALA A 41 -1.55 -4.90 -9.65
C ALA A 41 -2.09 -6.08 -10.47
N GLY A 42 -1.22 -7.02 -10.88
CA GLY A 42 -1.62 -8.24 -11.56
C GLY A 42 -2.56 -9.11 -10.71
N ALA A 43 -2.26 -9.28 -9.42
CA ALA A 43 -3.10 -10.02 -8.49
C ALA A 43 -4.48 -9.36 -8.31
N VAL A 44 -4.53 -8.03 -8.13
CA VAL A 44 -5.79 -7.27 -8.02
C VAL A 44 -6.63 -7.42 -9.30
N LEU A 45 -6.01 -7.33 -10.47
CA LEU A 45 -6.70 -7.55 -11.76
C LEU A 45 -7.23 -8.98 -11.88
N ALA A 46 -6.43 -9.98 -11.56
CA ALA A 46 -6.83 -11.39 -11.60
C ALA A 46 -8.00 -11.68 -10.65
N VAL A 47 -7.96 -11.14 -9.43
CA VAL A 47 -9.07 -11.22 -8.47
C VAL A 47 -10.31 -10.55 -9.02
N TRP A 48 -10.18 -9.39 -9.67
CA TRP A 48 -11.31 -8.71 -10.31
C TRP A 48 -11.96 -9.59 -11.37
N PHE A 49 -11.17 -10.15 -12.29
CA PHE A 49 -11.73 -11.08 -13.29
C PHE A 49 -12.38 -12.30 -12.66
N ALA A 50 -11.76 -12.89 -11.62
CA ALA A 50 -12.35 -14.01 -10.90
C ALA A 50 -13.71 -13.66 -10.27
N VAL A 51 -13.84 -12.48 -9.67
CA VAL A 51 -15.12 -12.00 -9.10
C VAL A 51 -16.15 -11.70 -10.18
N LEU A 52 -15.77 -11.05 -11.29
CA LEU A 52 -16.69 -10.76 -12.39
C LEU A 52 -17.23 -12.04 -13.04
N TYR A 53 -16.36 -12.95 -13.43
CA TYR A 53 -16.80 -14.20 -14.05
C TYR A 53 -17.48 -15.13 -13.04
N GLY A 54 -17.05 -15.14 -11.78
CA GLY A 54 -17.70 -15.91 -10.72
C GLY A 54 -19.15 -15.45 -10.48
N THR A 55 -19.38 -14.14 -10.42
CA THR A 55 -20.74 -13.59 -10.26
C THR A 55 -21.60 -13.85 -11.49
N ALA A 56 -21.06 -13.64 -12.69
CA ALA A 56 -21.76 -13.93 -13.94
C ALA A 56 -22.14 -15.40 -14.04
N MET A 57 -21.25 -16.32 -13.64
CA MET A 57 -21.51 -17.76 -13.62
C MET A 57 -22.65 -18.12 -12.67
N VAL A 58 -22.64 -17.58 -11.44
CA VAL A 58 -23.72 -17.81 -10.47
C VAL A 58 -25.06 -17.30 -11.01
N VAL A 59 -25.06 -16.11 -11.60
CA VAL A 59 -26.27 -15.52 -12.20
C VAL A 59 -26.77 -16.39 -13.36
N ALA A 60 -25.89 -16.84 -14.25
CA ALA A 60 -26.25 -17.67 -15.39
C ALA A 60 -26.85 -19.02 -14.95
N LEU A 61 -26.23 -19.69 -13.96
CA LEU A 61 -26.72 -20.97 -13.45
C LEU A 61 -28.07 -20.87 -12.73
N ALA A 62 -28.31 -19.77 -12.02
CA ALA A 62 -29.55 -19.55 -11.30
C ALA A 62 -30.63 -18.84 -12.14
N TRP A 63 -30.32 -18.43 -13.37
CA TRP A 63 -31.22 -17.64 -14.21
C TRP A 63 -32.51 -18.40 -14.52
N ASP A 64 -32.44 -19.68 -14.88
CA ASP A 64 -33.63 -20.45 -15.24
C ASP A 64 -34.58 -20.69 -14.05
N THR A 65 -34.05 -20.71 -12.83
CA THR A 65 -34.84 -20.96 -11.62
C THR A 65 -35.40 -19.69 -10.98
N MET A 66 -34.62 -18.60 -10.98
CA MET A 66 -34.96 -17.35 -10.27
C MET A 66 -35.21 -16.16 -11.20
N GLY A 67 -34.82 -16.24 -12.47
CA GLY A 67 -34.86 -15.14 -13.43
C GLY A 67 -34.17 -13.89 -12.87
N TRP A 68 -34.83 -12.74 -13.00
CA TRP A 68 -34.31 -11.46 -12.51
C TRP A 68 -34.08 -11.40 -10.99
N LYS A 69 -34.69 -12.27 -10.18
CA LYS A 69 -34.57 -12.23 -8.72
C LYS A 69 -33.15 -12.53 -8.23
N ILE A 70 -32.38 -13.32 -8.98
CA ILE A 70 -30.97 -13.60 -8.62
C ILE A 70 -30.13 -12.33 -8.56
N LEU A 71 -30.44 -11.32 -9.39
CA LEU A 71 -29.71 -10.05 -9.40
C LEU A 71 -29.93 -9.29 -8.10
N LEU A 72 -31.16 -9.31 -7.56
CA LEU A 72 -31.42 -8.72 -6.24
C LEU A 72 -30.71 -9.47 -5.12
N VAL A 73 -30.65 -10.81 -5.19
CA VAL A 73 -29.92 -11.62 -4.21
C VAL A 73 -28.43 -11.29 -4.25
N MET A 74 -27.83 -11.24 -5.44
CA MET A 74 -26.42 -10.85 -5.61
C MET A 74 -26.16 -9.42 -5.16
N PHE A 75 -27.05 -8.48 -5.48
CA PHE A 75 -26.97 -7.12 -4.97
C PHE A 75 -26.96 -7.08 -3.44
N ALA A 76 -27.87 -7.81 -2.78
CA ALA A 76 -27.91 -7.88 -1.33
C ALA A 76 -26.63 -8.48 -0.73
N VAL A 77 -26.08 -9.54 -1.33
CA VAL A 77 -24.81 -10.14 -0.92
C VAL A 77 -23.66 -9.13 -1.01
N PHE A 78 -23.52 -8.44 -2.14
CA PHE A 78 -22.48 -7.41 -2.30
C PHE A 78 -22.66 -6.23 -1.35
N LEU A 79 -23.90 -5.79 -1.12
CA LEU A 79 -24.20 -4.72 -0.17
C LEU A 79 -23.74 -5.10 1.24
N VAL A 80 -24.00 -6.34 1.69
CA VAL A 80 -23.54 -6.83 2.99
C VAL A 80 -22.01 -6.85 3.07
N ILE A 81 -21.33 -7.36 2.03
CA ILE A 81 -19.86 -7.36 1.98
C ILE A 81 -19.33 -5.93 2.07
N THR A 82 -19.86 -4.99 1.30
CA THR A 82 -19.48 -3.57 1.34
C THR A 82 -19.70 -2.98 2.73
N ALA A 83 -20.86 -3.25 3.36
CA ALA A 83 -21.15 -2.75 4.70
C ALA A 83 -20.10 -3.25 5.71
N ILE A 84 -19.76 -4.54 5.70
CA ILE A 84 -18.72 -5.12 6.57
C ILE A 84 -17.37 -4.44 6.33
N LEU A 85 -16.95 -4.27 5.08
CA LEU A 85 -15.68 -3.63 4.74
C LEU A 85 -15.63 -2.17 5.22
N VAL A 86 -16.70 -1.41 5.02
CA VAL A 86 -16.81 -0.02 5.48
C VAL A 86 -16.75 0.04 7.01
N PHE A 87 -17.51 -0.79 7.72
CA PHE A 87 -17.47 -0.81 9.19
C PHE A 87 -16.10 -1.20 9.73
N LYS A 88 -15.42 -2.17 9.11
CA LYS A 88 -14.04 -2.53 9.48
C LYS A 88 -13.08 -1.38 9.20
N GLY A 89 -13.19 -0.72 8.06
CA GLY A 89 -12.36 0.46 7.72
C GLY A 89 -12.55 1.60 8.72
N LEU A 90 -13.81 1.93 9.06
CA LEU A 90 -14.14 2.93 10.07
C LEU A 90 -13.63 2.52 11.47
N ALA A 91 -13.70 1.23 11.83
CA ALA A 91 -13.15 0.72 13.08
C ALA A 91 -11.62 0.86 13.12
N MET A 92 -10.92 0.58 12.02
CA MET A 92 -9.47 0.75 11.93
C MET A 92 -9.04 2.22 12.05
N LEU A 93 -9.81 3.14 11.46
CA LEU A 93 -9.61 4.58 11.62
C LEU A 93 -9.81 5.02 13.09
N LYS A 94 -10.87 4.53 13.74
CA LYS A 94 -11.15 4.82 15.16
C LYS A 94 -10.11 4.24 16.12
N GLN A 95 -9.46 3.14 15.75
CA GLN A 95 -8.36 2.54 16.51
C GLN A 95 -7.03 3.29 16.37
N GLY A 96 -6.97 4.36 15.57
CA GLY A 96 -5.75 5.14 15.37
C GLY A 96 -4.64 4.39 14.62
N LYS A 97 -4.90 3.19 14.07
CA LYS A 97 -3.91 2.34 13.39
C LYS A 97 -3.39 2.90 12.07
N LEU A 98 -4.09 3.87 11.49
CA LEU A 98 -3.69 4.58 10.27
C LEU A 98 -3.05 5.95 10.55
N ALA A 99 -3.19 6.47 11.77
CA ALA A 99 -2.38 7.60 12.19
C ALA A 99 -1.00 7.04 12.44
N PHE A 100 -0.01 7.35 11.58
CA PHE A 100 1.40 7.20 11.91
C PHE A 100 1.64 7.99 13.21
N PRO A 101 1.63 7.34 14.39
CA PRO A 101 1.53 8.06 15.65
C PRO A 101 2.82 8.85 15.90
N GLU A 102 3.93 8.32 15.41
CA GLU A 102 5.26 8.93 15.44
C GLU A 102 5.34 10.14 14.50
N THR A 103 4.97 10.01 13.21
CA THR A 103 5.05 11.12 12.24
C THR A 103 4.11 12.28 12.57
N MET A 104 2.91 12.00 13.09
CA MET A 104 1.98 13.06 13.50
C MET A 104 2.42 13.77 14.78
N LYS A 105 3.23 13.11 15.62
CA LYS A 105 3.81 13.67 16.84
C LYS A 105 5.05 14.51 16.53
N GLU A 106 5.86 14.09 15.56
CA GLU A 106 6.94 14.91 14.99
C GLU A 106 6.39 16.18 14.33
N LEU A 107 5.36 16.07 13.47
CA LEU A 107 4.72 17.23 12.83
C LEU A 107 4.08 18.21 13.84
N LYS A 108 3.56 17.71 14.96
CA LYS A 108 3.02 18.56 16.03
C LYS A 108 4.11 19.28 16.81
N ASN A 109 5.21 18.58 17.14
CA ASN A 109 6.35 19.21 17.82
C ASN A 109 7.00 20.28 16.94
N ASP A 110 7.15 20.04 15.64
CA ASP A 110 7.68 21.05 14.70
C ASP A 110 6.78 22.28 14.63
N ARG A 111 5.45 22.09 14.64
CA ARG A 111 4.48 23.19 14.67
C ARG A 111 4.54 23.97 15.99
N ASP A 112 4.64 23.27 17.12
CA ASP A 112 4.68 23.90 18.44
C ASP A 112 6.04 24.58 18.73
N MET A 113 7.09 24.27 17.95
CA MET A 113 8.35 25.02 17.95
C MET A 113 8.31 26.29 17.08
N LEU A 114 7.35 26.39 16.15
CA LEU A 114 7.17 27.52 15.24
C LEU A 114 6.15 28.55 15.74
N LEU A 115 5.37 28.25 16.79
CA LEU A 115 4.43 29.14 17.46
C LEU A 115 4.95 29.53 18.85
#